data_AF-A0A9P6DUW1-F1
#
_entry.id   AF-A0A9P6DUW1-F1
#
_cell.length_a   1.000
_cell.length_b   1.000
_cell.length_c   1.000
_cell.angle_alpha   90.00
_cell.angle_beta   90.00
_cell.angle_gamma   90.00
#
_symmetry.space_group_name_H-M   'P 1'
#
loop_
_entity.id
_entity.type
_entity.pdbx_description
1 polymer ?
#
loop_
_entity_poly.entity_id
_entity_poly.type
_entity_poly.pdbx_seq_one_letter_code
_entity_poly.pdbx_strand_id
1 'polypeptide(L)'
;KNGVQRDAYVPLELVIDGLFNLDINQDIWENANMVDFKGGEIPLWLANKEVWDGIRVAQEVKSCQEELHQCDVEYSNLCTWFVEEYEAVHNVFKFSNGVSLQYSFLIWKLIIMSTKMMM
;
A
#
# COMPACT_ATOMS: atom_id res chain seq x y z
N LYS A 1 -5.77 -13.74 28.28
CA LYS A 1 -4.28 -13.66 28.40
C LYS A 1 -3.72 -14.66 27.40
N ASN A 2 -3.38 -14.19 26.20
CA ASN A 2 -3.08 -15.07 25.07
C ASN A 2 -1.56 -15.30 25.06
N GLY A 3 -1.13 -16.44 25.59
CA GLY A 3 0.26 -16.86 25.54
C GLY A 3 0.65 -17.25 24.12
N VAL A 4 1.85 -16.86 23.72
CA VAL A 4 2.50 -17.30 22.47
C VAL A 4 2.64 -18.82 22.49
N GLN A 5 2.36 -19.49 21.36
CA GLN A 5 2.48 -20.97 21.24
C GLN A 5 3.92 -21.40 21.55
N ARG A 6 4.08 -22.54 22.22
CA ARG A 6 5.35 -23.04 22.78
C ARG A 6 6.47 -23.27 21.76
N ASP A 7 6.15 -23.29 20.46
CA ASP A 7 7.10 -23.51 19.37
C ASP A 7 7.21 -22.30 18.43
N ALA A 8 6.66 -21.14 18.82
CA ALA A 8 6.84 -19.93 18.03
C ALA A 8 8.29 -19.43 18.21
N TYR A 9 9.07 -19.50 17.14
CA TYR A 9 10.37 -18.88 17.07
C TYR A 9 10.17 -17.36 17.18
N VAL A 10 10.51 -16.80 18.34
CA VAL A 10 10.54 -15.36 18.53
C VAL A 10 11.77 -14.87 17.75
N PRO A 11 11.59 -14.04 16.70
CA PRO A 11 12.72 -13.46 16.00
C PRO A 11 13.60 -12.71 17.00
N LEU A 12 14.92 -12.77 16.84
CA LEU A 12 15.81 -11.95 17.65
C LEU A 12 15.42 -10.48 17.50
N GLU A 13 15.60 -9.73 18.59
CA GLU A 13 15.31 -8.31 18.63
C GLU A 13 16.07 -7.60 17.49
N LEU A 14 15.31 -6.94 16.62
CA LEU A 14 15.85 -6.27 15.45
C LEU A 14 16.63 -5.04 15.94
N VAL A 15 17.95 -5.06 15.79
CA VAL A 15 18.78 -3.89 16.13
C VAL A 15 18.48 -2.78 15.13
N ILE A 16 17.75 -1.75 15.59
CA ILE A 16 17.25 -0.65 14.74
C ILE A 16 18.36 0.35 14.42
N ASP A 17 19.38 0.43 15.29
CA ASP A 17 20.50 1.36 15.13
C ASP A 17 21.30 1.04 13.86
N GLY A 18 21.27 1.98 12.90
CA GLY A 18 21.96 1.85 11.62
C GLY A 18 21.25 0.98 10.57
N LEU A 19 20.10 0.36 10.89
CA LEU A 19 19.32 -0.44 9.95
C LEU A 19 18.88 0.36 8.71
N PHE A 20 18.55 1.63 8.90
CA PHE A 20 18.16 2.54 7.81
C PHE A 20 19.35 3.29 7.18
N ASN A 21 20.56 3.05 7.66
CA ASN A 21 21.80 3.57 7.06
C ASN A 21 22.42 2.57 6.07
N LEU A 22 21.75 1.44 5.83
CA LEU A 22 22.13 0.45 4.82
C LEU A 22 21.85 1.05 3.43
N ASP A 23 22.89 1.58 2.80
CA ASP A 23 22.86 1.95 1.39
C ASP A 23 22.62 0.66 0.57
N ILE A 24 21.76 0.74 -0.45
CA ILE A 24 21.55 -0.33 -1.43
C ILE A 24 22.87 -0.78 -2.07
N ASN A 25 23.88 0.09 -2.09
CA ASN A 25 25.23 -0.19 -2.59
C ASN A 25 26.22 -0.70 -1.53
N GLN A 26 25.82 -0.95 -0.28
CA GLN A 26 26.71 -1.58 0.71
C GLN A 26 26.86 -3.10 0.46
N ASP A 27 28.06 -3.63 0.73
CA ASP A 27 28.49 -5.04 0.62
C ASP A 27 27.62 -6.07 1.38
N ILE A 28 26.64 -5.62 2.16
CA ILE A 28 25.60 -6.47 2.76
C ILE A 28 24.86 -7.32 1.72
N TRP A 29 24.69 -6.83 0.48
CA TRP A 29 24.13 -7.63 -0.62
C TRP A 29 25.19 -8.44 -1.39
N GLU A 30 26.48 -8.13 -1.24
CA GLU A 30 27.56 -8.90 -1.87
C GLU A 30 27.77 -10.25 -1.18
N ASN A 31 27.47 -10.34 0.12
CA ASN A 31 27.71 -11.52 0.94
C ASN A 31 26.57 -12.55 0.93
N ALA A 32 25.42 -12.22 0.34
CA ALA A 32 24.38 -13.20 0.04
C ALA A 32 24.83 -14.19 -1.07
N ASN A 33 25.95 -13.90 -1.72
CA ASN A 33 26.51 -14.71 -2.78
C ASN A 33 27.58 -15.65 -2.21
N MET A 34 27.26 -16.93 -2.23
CA MET A 34 28.20 -18.05 -2.39
C MET A 34 28.66 -18.87 -1.18
N VAL A 35 28.38 -18.50 0.09
CA VAL A 35 28.84 -19.32 1.23
C VAL A 35 27.92 -20.53 1.51
N ASP A 36 26.64 -20.45 1.16
CA ASP A 36 25.63 -21.47 1.50
C ASP A 36 25.35 -22.51 0.40
N PHE A 37 25.85 -22.32 -0.83
CA PHE A 37 25.73 -23.33 -1.90
C PHE A 37 26.83 -24.41 -1.83
N LYS A 38 27.25 -24.81 -0.61
CA LYS A 38 28.20 -25.92 -0.44
C LYS A 38 27.52 -27.25 -0.78
N GLY A 39 27.52 -27.59 -2.07
CA GLY A 39 27.09 -28.89 -2.61
C GLY A 39 25.76 -28.90 -3.36
N GLY A 40 25.13 -27.74 -3.61
CA GLY A 40 23.90 -27.61 -4.40
C GLY A 40 24.12 -26.76 -5.65
N GLU A 41 23.47 -27.11 -6.76
CA GLU A 41 23.49 -26.31 -7.99
C GLU A 41 23.03 -24.87 -7.72
N ILE A 42 23.74 -23.89 -8.29
CA ILE A 42 23.39 -22.47 -8.16
C ILE A 42 22.06 -22.23 -8.87
N PRO A 43 21.06 -21.61 -8.22
CA PRO A 43 19.77 -21.42 -8.82
C PRO A 43 19.86 -20.49 -10.04
N LEU A 44 19.10 -20.81 -11.08
CA LEU A 44 19.17 -20.10 -12.37
C LEU A 44 18.82 -18.62 -12.29
N TRP A 45 17.96 -18.20 -11.35
CA TRP A 45 17.65 -16.78 -11.16
C TRP A 45 18.88 -15.96 -10.70
N LEU A 46 19.89 -16.62 -10.14
CA LEU A 46 21.15 -16.01 -9.71
C LEU A 46 22.26 -16.22 -10.76
N ALA A 47 22.31 -17.39 -11.41
CA ALA A 47 23.37 -17.76 -12.35
C ALA A 47 23.11 -17.39 -13.81
N ASN A 48 21.85 -17.16 -14.20
CA ASN A 48 21.44 -16.89 -15.57
C ASN A 48 20.77 -15.51 -15.69
N LYS A 49 21.45 -14.60 -16.41
CA LYS A 49 20.97 -13.24 -16.66
C LYS A 49 19.62 -13.23 -17.40
N GLU A 50 19.39 -14.13 -18.35
CA GLU A 50 18.13 -14.19 -19.10
C GLU A 50 16.95 -14.55 -18.17
N VAL A 51 17.19 -15.42 -17.18
CA VAL A 51 16.18 -15.75 -16.17
C VAL A 51 15.90 -14.54 -15.28
N TRP A 52 16.93 -13.80 -14.90
CA TRP A 52 16.79 -12.59 -14.09
C TRP A 52 16.03 -11.47 -14.82
N ASP A 53 16.41 -11.20 -16.07
CA ASP A 53 15.74 -10.23 -16.94
C ASP A 53 14.28 -10.66 -17.17
N GLY A 54 14.03 -11.96 -17.37
CA GLY A 54 12.67 -12.51 -17.50
C GLY A 54 11.82 -12.33 -16.25
N ILE A 55 12.37 -12.55 -15.05
CA ILE A 55 11.67 -12.32 -13.77
C ILE A 55 11.30 -10.84 -13.63
N ARG A 56 12.23 -9.93 -13.93
CA ARG A 56 11.97 -8.49 -13.86
C ARG A 56 10.82 -8.09 -14.78
N VAL A 57 10.87 -8.50 -16.04
CA VAL A 57 9.81 -8.18 -17.01
C VAL A 57 8.47 -8.76 -16.56
N ALA A 58 8.45 -10.00 -16.06
CA ALA A 58 7.23 -10.60 -15.54
C ALA A 58 6.64 -9.85 -14.33
N GLN A 59 7.50 -9.35 -13.44
CA GLN A 59 7.10 -8.52 -12.31
C GLN A 59 6.55 -7.17 -12.78
N GLU A 60 7.24 -6.49 -13.70
CA GLU A 60 6.80 -5.22 -14.27
C GLU A 60 5.42 -5.34 -14.93
N VAL A 61 5.21 -6.37 -15.75
CA VAL A 61 3.90 -6.62 -16.38
C VAL A 61 2.80 -6.81 -15.33
N LYS A 62 3.08 -7.60 -14.30
CA LYS A 62 2.12 -7.84 -13.21
C LYS A 62 1.82 -6.55 -12.44
N SER A 63 2.84 -5.79 -12.08
CA SER A 63 2.67 -4.52 -11.37
C SER A 63 1.87 -3.51 -12.20
N CYS A 64 2.15 -3.38 -13.50
CA CYS A 64 1.36 -2.52 -14.37
C CYS A 64 -0.12 -2.94 -14.43
N GLN A 65 -0.42 -4.24 -14.43
CA GLN A 65 -1.80 -4.73 -14.41
C GLN A 65 -2.51 -4.38 -13.08
N GLU A 66 -1.81 -4.56 -11.96
CA GLU A 66 -2.33 -4.21 -10.63
C GLU A 66 -2.57 -2.70 -10.51
N GLU A 67 -1.65 -1.87 -11.00
CA GLU A 67 -1.77 -0.41 -11.01
C GLU A 67 -2.94 0.07 -11.87
N LEU A 68 -3.13 -0.51 -13.06
CA LEU A 68 -4.29 -0.19 -13.89
C LEU A 68 -5.60 -0.54 -13.19
N HIS A 69 -5.66 -1.70 -12.54
CA HIS A 69 -6.83 -2.09 -11.77
C HIS A 69 -7.11 -1.11 -10.61
N GLN A 70 -6.08 -0.71 -9.86
CA GLN A 70 -6.19 0.30 -8.80
C GLN A 70 -6.68 1.63 -9.36
N CYS A 71 -6.14 2.07 -10.50
CA CYS A 71 -6.54 3.31 -11.16
C CYS A 71 -8.04 3.31 -11.53
N ASP A 72 -8.56 2.20 -12.05
CA ASP A 72 -9.99 2.05 -12.37
C ASP A 72 -10.87 2.12 -11.10
N VAL A 73 -10.43 1.48 -10.02
CA VAL A 73 -11.13 1.51 -8.73
C VAL A 73 -11.13 2.93 -8.14
N GLU A 74 -9.97 3.58 -8.11
CA GLU A 74 -9.83 4.97 -7.64
C GLU A 74 -10.67 5.94 -8.46
N TYR A 75 -10.65 5.79 -9.79
CA TYR A 75 -11.47 6.59 -10.70
C TYR A 75 -12.97 6.44 -10.38
N SER A 76 -13.45 5.21 -10.21
CA SER A 76 -14.84 4.94 -9.83
C SER A 76 -15.20 5.55 -8.47
N ASN A 77 -14.31 5.43 -7.50
CA ASN A 77 -14.49 5.98 -6.16
C ASN A 77 -14.55 7.51 -6.19
N LEU A 78 -13.67 8.16 -6.97
CA LEU A 78 -13.65 9.62 -7.13
C LEU A 78 -14.91 10.13 -7.82
N CYS A 79 -15.37 9.45 -8.87
CA CYS A 79 -16.63 9.82 -9.54
C CYS A 79 -17.83 9.71 -8.60
N THR A 80 -17.92 8.60 -7.87
CA THR A 80 -18.99 8.37 -6.90
C THR A 80 -18.96 9.45 -5.82
N TRP A 81 -17.79 9.69 -5.24
CA TRP A 81 -17.63 10.74 -4.23
C TRP A 81 -18.01 12.12 -4.76
N PHE A 82 -17.57 12.48 -5.97
CA PHE A 82 -17.89 13.78 -6.55
C PHE A 82 -19.40 13.98 -6.73
N VAL A 83 -20.12 12.96 -7.20
CA VAL A 83 -21.58 13.00 -7.35
C VAL A 83 -22.25 13.17 -6.00
N GLU A 84 -21.87 12.39 -5.00
CA GLU A 84 -22.41 12.49 -3.64
C GLU A 84 -22.19 13.88 -3.04
N GLU A 85 -20.98 14.43 -3.20
CA GLU A 85 -20.64 15.76 -2.68
C GLU A 85 -21.42 16.85 -3.41
N TYR A 86 -21.50 16.76 -4.74
CA TYR A 86 -22.26 17.71 -5.54
C TYR A 86 -23.75 17.71 -5.15
N GLU A 87 -24.36 16.54 -5.02
CA GLU A 87 -25.77 16.41 -4.62
C GLU A 87 -26.02 17.00 -3.23
N ALA A 88 -25.11 16.76 -2.29
CA ALA A 88 -25.23 17.34 -0.95
C ALA A 88 -25.15 18.86 -0.95
N VAL A 89 -24.18 19.44 -1.67
CA VAL A 89 -24.06 20.90 -1.83
C VAL A 89 -25.30 21.46 -2.50
N HIS A 90 -25.78 20.81 -3.55
CA HIS A 90 -26.99 21.22 -4.27
C HIS A 90 -28.21 21.20 -3.36
N ASN A 91 -28.38 20.16 -2.54
CA ASN A 91 -29.46 20.05 -1.58
C ASN A 91 -29.38 21.12 -0.50
N VAL A 92 -28.20 21.37 0.07
CA VAL A 92 -27.98 22.46 1.02
C VAL A 92 -28.40 23.79 0.41
N PHE A 93 -27.98 24.08 -0.81
CA PHE A 93 -28.37 25.32 -1.49
C PHE A 93 -29.89 25.42 -1.67
N LYS A 94 -30.52 24.35 -2.18
CA LYS A 94 -31.96 24.29 -2.47
C LYS A 94 -32.83 24.43 -1.22
N PHE A 95 -32.42 23.85 -0.10
CA PHE A 95 -33.22 23.79 1.14
C PHE A 95 -32.80 24.81 2.19
N SER A 96 -31.77 25.64 1.92
CA SER A 96 -31.24 26.58 2.92
C SER A 96 -32.26 27.60 3.45
N ASN A 97 -33.36 27.91 2.75
CA ASN A 97 -34.49 28.74 3.25
C ASN A 97 -34.08 29.97 4.12
N GLY A 98 -32.94 30.61 3.85
CA GLY A 98 -32.41 31.75 4.60
C GLY A 98 -31.56 31.42 5.85
N VAL A 99 -31.33 30.15 6.17
CA VAL A 99 -30.32 29.70 7.15
C VAL A 99 -28.93 29.90 6.55
N SER A 100 -27.97 30.39 7.34
CA SER A 100 -26.59 30.58 6.88
C SER A 100 -26.00 29.26 6.37
N LEU A 101 -25.60 29.26 5.08
CA LEU A 101 -25.00 28.13 4.38
C LEU A 101 -23.82 27.51 5.16
N GLN A 102 -23.12 28.31 5.96
CA GLN A 102 -22.00 27.85 6.77
C GLN A 102 -22.41 26.76 7.79
N TYR A 103 -23.58 26.87 8.41
CA TYR A 103 -24.04 25.89 9.40
C TYR A 103 -24.46 24.57 8.76
N SER A 104 -25.14 24.62 7.60
CA SER A 104 -25.54 23.43 6.85
C SER A 104 -24.35 22.64 6.31
N PHE A 105 -23.29 23.33 5.87
CA PHE A 105 -22.05 22.67 5.44
C PHE A 105 -21.31 21.98 6.59
N LEU A 106 -21.27 22.60 7.77
CA LEU A 106 -20.63 22.02 8.96
C LEU A 106 -21.32 20.73 9.42
N ILE A 107 -22.67 20.70 9.43
CA ILE A 107 -23.43 19.50 9.79
C ILE A 107 -23.14 18.36 8.83
N TRP A 108 -23.14 18.64 7.52
CA TRP A 108 -22.88 17.61 6.52
C TRP A 108 -21.45 17.08 6.59
N LYS A 109 -20.46 17.95 6.81
CA LYS A 109 -19.05 17.55 6.98
C LYS A 109 -18.87 16.61 8.18
N LEU A 110 -19.59 16.85 9.29
CA LEU A 110 -19.57 15.97 10.47
C LEU A 110 -20.19 14.59 10.18
N ILE A 111 -21.24 14.54 9.36
CA ILE A 111 -21.89 13.29 8.95
C ILE A 111 -20.94 12.47 8.06
N ILE A 112 -20.32 13.09 7.05
CA ILE A 112 -19.37 12.40 6.17
C ILE A 112 -18.15 11.89 6.92
N MET A 113 -17.53 12.70 7.78
CA MET A 113 -16.35 12.28 8.54
C MET A 113 -16.66 11.09 9.48
N SER A 114 -17.90 10.98 9.96
CA SER A 114 -18.32 9.86 10.81
C SER A 114 -18.59 8.57 10.02
N THR A 115 -18.98 8.70 8.74
CA THR A 115 -19.39 7.56 7.89
C THR A 115 -18.22 6.99 7.08
N LYS A 116 -17.28 7.83 6.65
CA LYS A 116 -16.09 7.42 5.88
C LYS A 116 -14.92 6.91 6.72
N MET A 117 -14.94 7.09 8.05
CA MET A 117 -13.89 6.59 8.95
C MET A 117 -14.13 5.13 9.43
N MET A 118 -15.16 4.46 8.90
CA MET A 118 -15.53 3.07 9.24
C MET A 118 -15.32 2.06 8.10
N MET A 119 -14.81 2.47 6.94
CA MET A 119 -14.28 1.56 5.90
C MET A 119 -12.77 1.71 5.83
#